data_AF-A0A7J4D070-F1
#
_entry.id   AF-A0A7J4D070-F1
#
_cell.length_a   1.000
_cell.length_b   1.000
_cell.length_c   1.000
_cell.angle_alpha   90.00
_cell.angle_beta   90.00
_cell.angle_gamma   90.00
#
_symmetry.space_group_name_H-M   'P 1'
#
loop_
_entity.id
_entity.type
_entity.pdbx_description
1 polymer ?
#
loop_
_entity_poly.entity_id
_entity_poly.type
_entity_poly.pdbx_seq_one_letter_code
_entity_poly.pdbx_strand_id
1 'polypeptide(L)'
;MEVFEGKTWISGKGLVDTCVGVSEGKIVSVKKILKGDKHTVTDGIILPAGLDMHVHFRDPGYPHKEDWKSGSQSAACGGVTAVVDMPNTNPFTSNVETFNEKVSLASSKSLVDFGVGMNVEEGLTSKSWFDTIPSAFWKLYPYGVSSEQYFDLANEVLKKTSKPLVIHGEHPDHMHNQPLHKLSDHTQSRSRAESECLSAMPSSEKLHVAHLSSLEGLRCMPESATSEVCPHHLLLSLDSCASLDCKVDPPLRSRNDNNGLYEAFREGSIPILASDHAPHTIEEKRSEAPPSGIPGVETMIPLMLNEVSAGRLDLGRLVNAMSEAPASRLGLERGKIAEGFTADFIVVNLKQVDPIDVDALHSRASWTPYQDWPAVFPSSVYRRGDLISHNQEPIGTGGGQHLFG
;
A
#
# COMPACT_ATOMS: atom_id res chain seq x y z
N MET A 1 -2.62 8.19 -30.82
CA MET A 1 -1.58 7.99 -29.78
C MET A 1 -1.29 9.33 -29.12
N GLU A 2 -1.33 9.39 -27.80
CA GLU A 2 -0.88 10.54 -27.00
C GLU A 2 0.61 10.41 -26.68
N VAL A 3 1.34 11.51 -26.63
CA VAL A 3 2.77 11.54 -26.34
C VAL A 3 3.04 12.44 -25.14
N PHE A 4 3.82 11.92 -24.19
CA PHE A 4 4.34 12.64 -23.04
C PHE A 4 5.84 12.81 -23.20
N GLU A 5 6.34 14.03 -23.23
CA GLU A 5 7.76 14.37 -23.34
C GLU A 5 8.25 14.94 -22.02
N GLY A 6 9.34 14.38 -21.50
CA GLY A 6 9.95 14.83 -20.26
C GLY A 6 11.09 13.96 -19.78
N LYS A 7 11.72 14.39 -18.70
CA LYS A 7 12.76 13.62 -18.03
C LYS A 7 12.12 12.43 -17.31
N THR A 8 12.30 11.24 -17.84
CA THR A 8 11.54 10.05 -17.46
C THR A 8 12.43 9.01 -16.81
N TRP A 9 11.96 8.39 -15.74
CA TRP A 9 12.62 7.24 -15.13
C TRP A 9 12.42 5.99 -15.98
N ILE A 10 13.52 5.38 -16.40
CA ILE A 10 13.54 4.09 -17.09
C ILE A 10 14.34 3.09 -16.25
N SER A 11 13.69 2.00 -15.84
CA SER A 11 14.29 0.96 -15.01
C SER A 11 15.63 0.48 -15.60
N GLY A 12 16.67 0.44 -14.78
CA GLY A 12 18.04 0.08 -15.18
C GLY A 12 18.82 1.16 -15.94
N LYS A 13 18.21 2.30 -16.30
CA LYS A 13 18.87 3.44 -16.96
C LYS A 13 18.82 4.73 -16.14
N GLY A 14 17.89 4.84 -15.19
CA GLY A 14 17.67 6.06 -14.41
C GLY A 14 16.88 7.11 -15.20
N LEU A 15 17.10 8.39 -14.88
CA LEU A 15 16.41 9.51 -15.52
C LEU A 15 17.01 9.83 -16.91
N VAL A 16 16.17 9.78 -17.95
CA VAL A 16 16.55 10.08 -19.33
C VAL A 16 15.54 11.02 -19.99
N ASP A 17 16.01 11.93 -20.84
CA ASP A 17 15.11 12.75 -21.67
C ASP A 17 14.55 11.90 -22.81
N THR A 18 13.24 11.66 -22.79
CA THR A 18 12.57 10.80 -23.77
C THR A 18 11.09 11.18 -23.92
N CYS A 19 10.45 10.61 -24.93
CA CYS A 19 9.01 10.61 -25.09
C CYS A 19 8.43 9.23 -24.71
N VAL A 20 7.24 9.23 -24.12
CA VAL A 20 6.40 8.05 -23.84
C VAL A 20 5.13 8.14 -24.68
N GLY A 21 4.94 7.20 -25.60
CA GLY A 21 3.75 7.09 -26.44
C GLY A 21 2.72 6.17 -25.79
N VAL A 22 1.49 6.66 -25.67
CA VAL A 22 0.37 5.97 -25.03
C VAL A 22 -0.79 5.76 -26.00
N SER A 23 -1.32 4.54 -26.04
CA SER A 23 -2.52 4.20 -26.80
C SER A 23 -3.30 3.13 -26.06
N GLU A 24 -4.62 3.29 -25.99
CA GLU A 24 -5.54 2.29 -25.39
C GLU A 24 -5.11 1.85 -23.97
N GLY A 25 -4.62 2.79 -23.17
CA GLY A 25 -4.17 2.54 -21.80
C GLY A 25 -2.83 1.85 -21.64
N LYS A 26 -2.11 1.59 -22.74
CA LYS A 26 -0.79 0.96 -22.75
C LYS A 26 0.29 1.90 -23.26
N ILE A 27 1.50 1.69 -22.77
CA ILE A 27 2.71 2.30 -23.32
C ILE A 27 3.08 1.53 -24.58
N VAL A 28 3.04 2.20 -25.72
CA VAL A 28 3.30 1.60 -27.04
C VAL A 28 4.65 2.01 -27.63
N SER A 29 5.30 3.05 -27.09
CA SER A 29 6.66 3.41 -27.48
C SER A 29 7.39 4.21 -26.41
N VAL A 30 8.69 3.95 -26.22
CA VAL A 30 9.57 4.79 -25.39
C VAL A 30 10.84 5.14 -26.17
N LYS A 31 10.94 6.37 -26.66
CA LYS A 31 12.12 6.83 -27.44
C LYS A 31 12.27 8.35 -27.45
N LYS A 32 13.47 8.82 -27.81
CA LYS A 32 13.88 10.24 -27.75
C LYS A 32 12.95 11.21 -28.48
N ILE A 33 12.35 10.81 -29.60
CA ILE A 33 11.45 11.66 -30.39
C ILE A 33 10.26 10.82 -30.82
N LEU A 34 9.06 11.26 -30.46
CA LEU A 34 7.78 10.69 -30.91
C LEU A 34 6.88 11.77 -31.52
N LYS A 35 6.01 11.34 -32.42
CA LYS A 35 4.89 12.15 -32.92
C LYS A 35 3.60 11.43 -32.53
N GLY A 36 2.61 12.19 -32.11
CA GLY A 36 1.28 11.70 -31.78
C GLY A 36 0.23 12.78 -32.04
N ASP A 37 -1.03 12.41 -31.87
CA ASP A 37 -2.18 13.29 -32.12
C ASP A 37 -2.26 14.41 -31.08
N LYS A 38 -1.81 14.10 -29.86
CA LYS A 38 -1.63 15.05 -28.75
C LYS A 38 -0.22 14.89 -28.19
N HIS A 39 0.42 16.01 -27.90
CA HIS A 39 1.77 16.06 -27.37
C HIS A 39 1.83 16.95 -26.14
N THR A 40 2.12 16.35 -24.99
CA THR A 40 2.21 17.01 -23.68
C THR A 40 3.66 17.04 -23.23
N VAL A 41 4.21 18.23 -22.99
CA VAL A 41 5.54 18.39 -22.38
C VAL A 41 5.34 18.58 -20.87
N THR A 42 5.97 17.74 -20.05
CA THR A 42 5.81 17.78 -18.60
C THR A 42 6.77 18.77 -17.95
N ASP A 43 6.35 19.39 -16.85
CA ASP A 43 7.13 20.36 -16.07
C ASP A 43 7.98 19.73 -14.93
N GLY A 44 7.82 18.42 -14.72
CA GLY A 44 8.57 17.62 -13.76
C GLY A 44 9.25 16.40 -14.36
N ILE A 45 9.71 15.50 -13.48
CA ILE A 45 10.17 14.17 -13.88
C ILE A 45 8.98 13.21 -13.94
N ILE A 46 9.01 12.30 -14.90
CA ILE A 46 7.99 11.25 -15.06
C ILE A 46 8.47 9.98 -14.36
N LEU A 47 7.71 9.48 -13.39
CA LEU A 47 7.98 8.23 -12.67
C LEU A 47 6.82 7.24 -12.89
N PRO A 48 7.06 5.92 -12.83
CA PRO A 48 5.96 4.97 -12.67
C PRO A 48 5.10 5.36 -11.46
N ALA A 49 3.78 5.26 -11.60
CA ALA A 49 2.88 5.55 -10.49
C ALA A 49 2.89 4.43 -9.44
N GLY A 50 2.44 4.75 -8.22
CA GLY A 50 2.36 3.79 -7.14
C GLY A 50 1.34 2.68 -7.36
N LEU A 51 1.67 1.48 -6.90
CA LEU A 51 0.72 0.41 -6.63
C LEU A 51 0.76 0.09 -5.14
N ASP A 52 -0.30 0.43 -4.43
CA ASP A 52 -0.40 0.17 -2.99
C ASP A 52 -1.16 -1.14 -2.73
N MET A 53 -0.43 -2.20 -2.38
CA MET A 53 -1.05 -3.52 -2.20
C MET A 53 -1.69 -3.73 -0.81
N HIS A 54 -1.74 -2.69 0.04
CA HIS A 54 -2.33 -2.77 1.37
C HIS A 54 -3.12 -1.52 1.75
N VAL A 55 -4.43 -1.55 1.47
CA VAL A 55 -5.37 -0.53 1.95
C VAL A 55 -6.60 -1.15 2.60
N HIS A 56 -7.28 -0.36 3.42
CA HIS A 56 -8.57 -0.66 4.00
C HIS A 56 -9.54 0.48 3.70
N PHE A 57 -10.25 0.42 2.58
CA PHE A 57 -11.22 1.46 2.16
C PHE A 57 -12.57 1.35 2.87
N ARG A 58 -12.73 0.39 3.78
CA ARG A 58 -13.83 0.31 4.74
C ARG A 58 -15.23 0.11 4.13
N ASP A 59 -15.35 -0.07 2.82
CA ASP A 59 -16.61 -0.18 2.07
C ASP A 59 -16.67 -1.53 1.32
N PRO A 60 -17.65 -2.41 1.59
CA PRO A 60 -18.87 -2.20 2.39
C PRO A 60 -18.66 -2.21 3.91
N GLY A 61 -19.65 -1.67 4.63
CA GLY A 61 -19.83 -1.86 6.08
C GLY A 61 -19.49 -0.67 6.94
N TYR A 62 -18.42 0.07 6.64
CA TYR A 62 -17.98 1.23 7.43
C TYR A 62 -17.68 2.49 6.59
N PRO A 63 -18.57 2.89 5.66
CA PRO A 63 -18.36 4.00 4.73
C PRO A 63 -18.20 5.37 5.42
N HIS A 64 -18.56 5.48 6.70
CA HIS A 64 -18.35 6.70 7.48
C HIS A 64 -16.88 6.92 7.83
N LYS A 65 -16.06 5.87 7.85
CA LYS A 65 -14.60 5.94 8.11
C LYS A 65 -13.84 6.24 6.83
N GLU A 66 -14.20 5.55 5.76
CA GLU A 66 -13.70 5.73 4.39
C GLU A 66 -14.61 4.99 3.42
N ASP A 67 -14.63 5.39 2.15
CA ASP A 67 -15.29 4.60 1.11
C ASP A 67 -14.43 4.50 -0.16
N TRP A 68 -14.85 3.66 -1.12
CA TRP A 68 -14.12 3.49 -2.38
C TRP A 68 -13.90 4.79 -3.15
N LYS A 69 -14.81 5.76 -3.07
CA LYS A 69 -14.67 7.02 -3.80
C LYS A 69 -13.59 7.88 -3.15
N SER A 70 -13.71 8.19 -1.86
CA SER A 70 -12.76 9.06 -1.17
C SER A 70 -11.39 8.40 -0.99
N GLY A 71 -11.34 7.10 -0.67
CA GLY A 71 -10.08 6.35 -0.58
C GLY A 71 -9.32 6.30 -1.91
N SER A 72 -10.02 6.07 -3.03
CA SER A 72 -9.39 6.08 -4.35
C SER A 72 -8.98 7.46 -4.84
N GLN A 73 -9.72 8.52 -4.46
CA GLN A 73 -9.31 9.91 -4.70
C GLN A 73 -8.06 10.27 -3.90
N SER A 74 -8.00 9.86 -2.64
CA SER A 74 -6.82 10.01 -1.78
C SER A 74 -5.61 9.30 -2.40
N ALA A 75 -5.80 8.07 -2.88
CA ALA A 75 -4.76 7.31 -3.58
C ALA A 75 -4.27 8.05 -4.84
N ALA A 76 -5.20 8.52 -5.69
CA ALA A 76 -4.86 9.26 -6.90
C ALA A 76 -4.06 10.53 -6.58
N CYS A 77 -4.47 11.34 -5.61
CA CYS A 77 -3.80 12.60 -5.26
C CYS A 77 -2.42 12.36 -4.61
N GLY A 78 -2.23 11.21 -3.96
CA GLY A 78 -0.92 10.75 -3.48
C GLY A 78 -0.01 10.14 -4.54
N GLY A 79 -0.46 9.97 -5.79
CA GLY A 79 0.35 9.37 -6.86
C GLY A 79 0.24 7.85 -7.00
N VAL A 80 -0.81 7.25 -6.44
CA VAL A 80 -1.13 5.82 -6.56
C VAL A 80 -2.22 5.64 -7.62
N THR A 81 -2.01 4.73 -8.58
CA THR A 81 -2.98 4.45 -9.67
C THR A 81 -3.62 3.06 -9.56
N ALA A 82 -3.12 2.24 -8.64
CA ALA A 82 -3.65 0.92 -8.37
C ALA A 82 -3.56 0.60 -6.86
N VAL A 83 -4.62 0.03 -6.29
CA VAL A 83 -4.66 -0.40 -4.88
C VAL A 83 -5.10 -1.85 -4.72
N VAL A 84 -4.84 -2.47 -3.58
CA VAL A 84 -5.48 -3.75 -3.18
C VAL A 84 -6.14 -3.62 -1.82
N ASP A 85 -7.46 -3.76 -1.78
CA ASP A 85 -8.25 -3.65 -0.55
C ASP A 85 -8.28 -4.96 0.24
N MET A 86 -8.06 -4.85 1.55
CA MET A 86 -8.04 -5.95 2.50
C MET A 86 -9.46 -6.46 2.82
N PRO A 87 -9.63 -7.75 3.17
CA PRO A 87 -10.96 -8.38 3.25
C PRO A 87 -11.75 -8.08 4.54
N ASN A 88 -11.21 -7.35 5.50
CA ASN A 88 -11.81 -7.10 6.83
C ASN A 88 -12.86 -5.98 6.82
N THR A 89 -13.72 -5.98 5.81
CA THR A 89 -14.96 -5.18 5.74
C THR A 89 -16.10 -5.85 6.52
N ASN A 90 -17.30 -5.27 6.49
CA ASN A 90 -18.50 -5.92 7.00
C ASN A 90 -19.59 -6.00 5.90
N PRO A 91 -19.89 -7.19 5.37
CA PRO A 91 -19.30 -8.49 5.73
C PRO A 91 -17.81 -8.60 5.35
N PHE A 92 -17.12 -9.55 5.97
CA PHE A 92 -15.76 -9.93 5.55
C PHE A 92 -15.82 -10.47 4.12
N THR A 93 -14.80 -10.15 3.33
CA THR A 93 -14.63 -10.74 1.99
C THR A 93 -14.05 -12.14 2.12
N SER A 94 -14.90 -13.14 2.40
CA SER A 94 -14.48 -14.52 2.66
C SER A 94 -15.10 -15.56 1.71
N ASN A 95 -16.00 -15.14 0.83
CA ASN A 95 -16.65 -16.02 -0.15
C ASN A 95 -16.93 -15.29 -1.48
N VAL A 96 -17.39 -16.03 -2.49
CA VAL A 96 -17.64 -15.51 -3.84
C VAL A 96 -18.67 -14.37 -3.86
N GLU A 97 -19.71 -14.44 -3.02
CA GLU A 97 -20.76 -13.42 -2.97
C GLU A 97 -20.20 -12.08 -2.45
N THR A 98 -19.57 -12.11 -1.27
CA THR A 98 -18.95 -10.92 -0.65
C THR A 98 -17.81 -10.34 -1.49
N PHE A 99 -17.07 -11.20 -2.22
CA PHE A 99 -16.07 -10.77 -3.19
C PHE A 99 -16.70 -10.02 -4.37
N ASN A 100 -17.71 -10.60 -5.01
CA ASN A 100 -18.37 -9.98 -6.16
C ASN A 100 -19.09 -8.69 -5.76
N GLU A 101 -19.69 -8.63 -4.57
CA GLU A 101 -20.29 -7.42 -4.02
C GLU A 101 -19.25 -6.30 -3.90
N LYS A 102 -18.10 -6.58 -3.26
CA LYS A 102 -17.02 -5.59 -3.11
C LYS A 102 -16.45 -5.16 -4.47
N VAL A 103 -16.21 -6.09 -5.39
CA VAL A 103 -15.75 -5.77 -6.75
C VAL A 103 -16.75 -4.90 -7.49
N SER A 104 -18.05 -5.19 -7.41
CA SER A 104 -19.10 -4.38 -8.03
C SER A 104 -19.14 -2.97 -7.45
N LEU A 105 -19.04 -2.85 -6.13
CA LEU A 105 -19.04 -1.58 -5.42
C LEU A 105 -17.82 -0.74 -5.81
N ALA A 106 -16.63 -1.32 -5.76
CA ALA A 106 -15.38 -0.71 -6.18
C ALA A 106 -15.42 -0.26 -7.64
N SER A 107 -15.91 -1.11 -8.55
CA SER A 107 -16.05 -0.78 -9.98
C SER A 107 -16.91 0.45 -10.23
N SER A 108 -17.92 0.68 -9.38
CA SER A 108 -18.85 1.82 -9.51
C SER A 108 -18.32 3.13 -8.95
N LYS A 109 -17.28 3.11 -8.09
CA LYS A 109 -16.84 4.27 -7.29
C LYS A 109 -15.36 4.60 -7.42
N SER A 110 -14.51 3.62 -7.71
CA SER A 110 -13.06 3.78 -7.62
C SER A 110 -12.50 4.61 -8.77
N LEU A 111 -11.72 5.64 -8.44
CA LEU A 111 -10.94 6.44 -9.37
C LEU A 111 -9.62 5.76 -9.78
N VAL A 112 -9.10 4.84 -8.98
CA VAL A 112 -7.89 4.06 -9.30
C VAL A 112 -8.24 2.62 -9.64
N ASP A 113 -7.39 1.93 -10.39
CA ASP A 113 -7.57 0.49 -10.61
C ASP A 113 -7.41 -0.25 -9.27
N PHE A 114 -8.01 -1.43 -9.12
CA PHE A 114 -8.09 -2.07 -7.81
C PHE A 114 -8.03 -3.60 -7.85
N GLY A 115 -7.49 -4.19 -6.80
CA GLY A 115 -7.63 -5.61 -6.46
C GLY A 115 -8.38 -5.78 -5.15
N VAL A 116 -8.84 -7.01 -4.90
CA VAL A 116 -9.50 -7.39 -3.65
C VAL A 116 -8.82 -8.63 -3.07
N GLY A 117 -8.40 -8.54 -1.80
CA GLY A 117 -7.93 -9.67 -1.02
C GLY A 117 -9.07 -10.56 -0.52
N MET A 118 -8.79 -11.83 -0.24
CA MET A 118 -9.74 -12.79 0.32
C MET A 118 -9.31 -13.24 1.71
N ASN A 119 -10.23 -13.28 2.66
CA ASN A 119 -9.94 -13.72 4.02
C ASN A 119 -9.61 -15.23 4.06
N VAL A 120 -8.60 -15.59 4.84
CA VAL A 120 -8.32 -16.98 5.20
C VAL A 120 -9.17 -17.38 6.39
N GLU A 121 -9.93 -18.45 6.23
CA GLU A 121 -10.74 -19.08 7.26
C GLU A 121 -10.68 -20.61 7.12
N GLU A 122 -11.16 -21.32 8.14
CA GLU A 122 -11.18 -22.78 8.14
C GLU A 122 -11.95 -23.36 6.95
N GLY A 123 -11.37 -24.37 6.30
CA GLY A 123 -11.97 -25.02 5.13
C GLY A 123 -11.88 -24.22 3.83
N LEU A 124 -11.19 -23.06 3.81
CA LEU A 124 -10.95 -22.27 2.61
C LEU A 124 -10.39 -23.11 1.45
N THR A 125 -9.36 -23.93 1.70
CA THR A 125 -8.69 -24.68 0.62
C THR A 125 -9.48 -25.86 0.08
N SER A 126 -10.66 -26.13 0.64
CA SER A 126 -11.61 -27.14 0.16
C SER A 126 -12.71 -26.56 -0.72
N LYS A 127 -12.78 -25.22 -0.84
CA LYS A 127 -13.78 -24.54 -1.67
C LYS A 127 -13.42 -24.72 -3.16
N SER A 128 -14.42 -24.95 -4.01
CA SER A 128 -14.20 -25.15 -5.46
C SER A 128 -13.64 -23.91 -6.16
N TRP A 129 -13.89 -22.73 -5.62
CA TRP A 129 -13.39 -21.45 -6.12
C TRP A 129 -12.01 -21.08 -5.53
N PHE A 130 -11.47 -21.88 -4.61
CA PHE A 130 -10.13 -21.66 -4.09
C PHE A 130 -9.13 -21.66 -5.24
N ASP A 131 -8.25 -20.66 -5.23
CA ASP A 131 -7.21 -20.41 -6.24
C ASP A 131 -7.68 -20.00 -7.65
N THR A 132 -8.99 -20.07 -7.94
CA THR A 132 -9.56 -19.65 -9.23
C THR A 132 -10.36 -18.35 -9.16
N ILE A 133 -10.88 -17.99 -7.99
CA ILE A 133 -11.49 -16.67 -7.75
C ILE A 133 -10.49 -15.58 -8.14
N PRO A 134 -10.86 -14.50 -8.83
CA PRO A 134 -9.91 -13.47 -9.29
C PRO A 134 -9.45 -12.53 -8.17
N SER A 135 -9.10 -13.05 -6.99
CA SER A 135 -8.52 -12.26 -5.89
C SER A 135 -7.04 -11.91 -6.14
N ALA A 136 -6.57 -10.84 -5.51
CA ALA A 136 -5.16 -10.46 -5.52
C ALA A 136 -4.29 -11.42 -4.71
N PHE A 137 -4.75 -11.76 -3.50
CA PHE A 137 -4.05 -12.63 -2.55
C PHE A 137 -5.04 -13.20 -1.52
N TRP A 138 -4.52 -14.10 -0.68
CA TRP A 138 -5.16 -14.52 0.57
C TRP A 138 -4.63 -13.69 1.72
N LYS A 139 -5.49 -13.21 2.62
CA LYS A 139 -5.08 -12.47 3.84
C LYS A 139 -5.44 -13.28 5.08
N LEU A 140 -4.43 -13.57 5.90
CA LEU A 140 -4.60 -14.26 7.17
C LEU A 140 -4.37 -13.29 8.34
N TYR A 141 -5.33 -13.25 9.26
CA TYR A 141 -5.28 -12.44 10.47
C TYR A 141 -5.12 -13.32 11.72
N PRO A 142 -4.37 -12.86 12.73
CA PRO A 142 -4.18 -13.60 13.98
C PRO A 142 -5.29 -13.32 15.02
N TYR A 143 -6.30 -12.53 14.68
CA TYR A 143 -7.35 -12.12 15.61
C TYR A 143 -8.41 -13.21 15.79
N GLY A 144 -8.69 -13.58 17.05
CA GLY A 144 -9.77 -14.50 17.39
C GLY A 144 -9.50 -15.97 17.06
N VAL A 145 -8.24 -16.33 16.76
CA VAL A 145 -7.80 -17.71 16.46
C VAL A 145 -6.69 -18.12 17.44
N SER A 146 -6.52 -19.42 17.66
CA SER A 146 -5.36 -19.93 18.42
C SER A 146 -4.08 -19.84 17.57
N SER A 147 -2.91 -19.85 18.24
CA SER A 147 -1.62 -19.96 17.54
C SER A 147 -1.54 -21.21 16.66
N GLU A 148 -1.96 -22.37 17.17
CA GLU A 148 -2.05 -23.63 16.42
C GLU A 148 -2.88 -23.46 15.13
N GLN A 149 -4.10 -22.93 15.26
CA GLN A 149 -4.99 -22.72 14.11
C GLN A 149 -4.39 -21.74 13.09
N TYR A 150 -3.78 -20.66 13.56
CA TYR A 150 -3.17 -19.65 12.69
C TYR A 150 -2.04 -20.24 11.84
N PHE A 151 -1.13 -21.01 12.44
CA PHE A 151 -0.02 -21.65 11.72
C PHE A 151 -0.51 -22.81 10.82
N ASP A 152 -1.52 -23.56 11.24
CA ASP A 152 -2.12 -24.62 10.41
C ASP A 152 -2.78 -24.05 9.16
N LEU A 153 -3.56 -22.98 9.29
CA LEU A 153 -4.16 -22.29 8.15
C LEU A 153 -3.11 -21.75 7.18
N ALA A 154 -2.04 -21.14 7.69
CA ALA A 154 -0.93 -20.67 6.86
C ALA A 154 -0.30 -21.83 6.06
N ASN A 155 0.01 -22.94 6.73
CA ASN A 155 0.55 -24.14 6.09
C ASN A 155 -0.41 -24.75 5.05
N GLU A 156 -1.71 -24.81 5.36
CA GLU A 156 -2.74 -25.35 4.47
C GLU A 156 -2.83 -24.55 3.17
N VAL A 157 -2.91 -23.21 3.28
CA VAL A 157 -3.00 -22.31 2.13
C VAL A 157 -1.72 -22.37 1.30
N LEU A 158 -0.53 -22.24 1.91
CA LEU A 158 0.75 -22.21 1.20
C LEU A 158 1.02 -23.49 0.38
N LYS A 159 0.55 -24.65 0.86
CA LYS A 159 0.68 -25.93 0.14
C LYS A 159 -0.13 -26.00 -1.15
N LYS A 160 -1.22 -25.23 -1.27
CA LYS A 160 -2.20 -25.40 -2.36
C LYS A 160 -2.36 -24.18 -3.26
N THR A 161 -2.08 -22.97 -2.78
CA THR A 161 -2.32 -21.76 -3.56
C THR A 161 -1.25 -21.51 -4.63
N SER A 162 -1.61 -20.85 -5.73
CA SER A 162 -0.71 -20.22 -6.70
C SER A 162 -0.49 -18.72 -6.45
N LYS A 163 -1.23 -18.12 -5.51
CA LYS A 163 -1.23 -16.69 -5.19
C LYS A 163 -0.43 -16.40 -3.92
N PRO A 164 -0.10 -15.13 -3.64
CA PRO A 164 0.46 -14.77 -2.35
C PRO A 164 -0.50 -15.09 -1.20
N LEU A 165 0.06 -15.61 -0.10
CA LEU A 165 -0.53 -15.54 1.23
C LEU A 165 0.09 -14.34 1.94
N VAL A 166 -0.71 -13.30 2.16
CA VAL A 166 -0.37 -12.13 2.96
C VAL A 166 -0.78 -12.39 4.41
N ILE A 167 0.15 -12.26 5.34
CA ILE A 167 -0.12 -12.45 6.76
C ILE A 167 -0.02 -11.12 7.51
N HIS A 168 -0.91 -10.91 8.50
CA HIS A 168 -0.61 -10.01 9.60
C HIS A 168 0.29 -10.77 10.59
N GLY A 169 1.58 -10.48 10.60
CA GLY A 169 2.59 -11.29 11.28
C GLY A 169 2.73 -11.02 12.77
N GLU A 170 1.67 -11.14 13.57
CA GLU A 170 1.72 -11.09 15.03
C GLU A 170 1.20 -12.40 15.65
N HIS A 171 1.94 -12.98 16.59
CA HIS A 171 1.64 -14.28 17.17
C HIS A 171 0.39 -14.19 18.08
N PRO A 172 -0.66 -15.00 17.87
CA PRO A 172 -1.91 -14.92 18.65
C PRO A 172 -1.72 -14.88 20.17
N ASP A 173 -0.84 -15.73 20.70
CA ASP A 173 -0.58 -15.83 22.16
C ASP A 173 0.21 -14.66 22.76
N HIS A 174 0.74 -13.76 21.93
CA HIS A 174 1.56 -12.62 22.34
C HIS A 174 0.91 -11.27 22.01
N MET A 175 -0.37 -11.28 21.65
CA MET A 175 -1.18 -10.07 21.51
C MET A 175 -2.10 -9.91 22.72
N HIS A 176 -1.76 -9.00 23.62
CA HIS A 176 -2.55 -8.77 24.82
C HIS A 176 -3.35 -7.46 24.73
N ASN A 177 -4.67 -7.54 24.89
CA ASN A 177 -5.55 -6.36 24.89
C ASN A 177 -5.69 -5.83 26.34
N GLN A 178 -4.66 -5.12 26.81
CA GLN A 178 -4.69 -4.46 28.12
C GLN A 178 -5.22 -3.02 27.98
N PRO A 179 -5.82 -2.44 29.05
CA PRO A 179 -6.15 -1.02 29.08
C PRO A 179 -4.93 -0.16 28.74
N LEU A 180 -5.13 0.86 27.91
CA LEU A 180 -4.05 1.75 27.46
C LEU A 180 -4.11 3.07 28.24
N HIS A 181 -3.01 3.43 28.91
CA HIS A 181 -2.83 4.76 29.50
C HIS A 181 -2.01 5.67 28.59
N LYS A 182 -1.10 5.08 27.81
CA LYS A 182 -0.25 5.75 26.82
C LYS A 182 0.03 4.79 25.66
N LEU A 183 0.45 5.34 24.51
CA LEU A 183 0.71 4.54 23.31
C LEU A 183 1.74 3.41 23.53
N SER A 184 2.76 3.64 24.36
CA SER A 184 3.78 2.62 24.64
C SER A 184 3.24 1.35 25.30
N ASP A 185 2.08 1.42 25.98
CA ASP A 185 1.46 0.25 26.62
C ASP A 185 0.99 -0.76 25.54
N HIS A 186 0.56 -0.24 24.38
CA HIS A 186 0.20 -1.04 23.21
C HIS A 186 1.43 -1.76 22.64
N THR A 187 2.56 -1.06 22.52
CA THR A 187 3.84 -1.64 22.09
C THR A 187 4.34 -2.73 23.04
N GLN A 188 4.25 -2.51 24.36
CA GLN A 188 4.67 -3.49 25.36
C GLN A 188 3.84 -4.77 25.29
N SER A 189 2.53 -4.62 25.11
CA SER A 189 1.57 -5.72 25.04
C SER A 189 1.73 -6.61 23.80
N ARG A 190 2.55 -6.19 22.83
CA ARG A 190 2.83 -6.86 21.56
C ARG A 190 4.33 -6.86 21.22
N SER A 191 5.18 -6.80 22.24
CA SER A 191 6.63 -6.63 22.08
C SER A 191 7.30 -7.80 21.36
N ARG A 192 6.86 -9.03 21.66
CA ARG A 192 7.38 -10.28 21.06
C ARG A 192 6.48 -10.85 19.96
N ALA A 193 5.32 -10.25 19.72
CA ALA A 193 4.31 -10.83 18.84
C ALA A 193 4.83 -11.03 17.42
N GLU A 194 5.57 -10.05 16.88
CA GLU A 194 6.08 -10.12 15.51
C GLU A 194 7.22 -11.13 15.35
N SER A 195 8.27 -11.05 16.16
CA SER A 195 9.44 -11.94 16.03
C SER A 195 9.11 -13.41 16.27
N GLU A 196 8.26 -13.73 17.26
CA GLU A 196 7.82 -15.09 17.54
C GLU A 196 6.92 -15.64 16.42
N CYS A 197 6.06 -14.80 15.83
CA CYS A 197 5.23 -15.20 14.69
C CYS A 197 6.08 -15.58 13.49
N LEU A 198 7.04 -14.71 13.13
CA LEU A 198 7.86 -14.90 11.94
C LEU A 198 8.84 -16.06 12.09
N SER A 199 9.37 -16.27 13.30
CA SER A 199 10.22 -17.44 13.61
C SER A 199 9.49 -18.77 13.46
N ALA A 200 8.17 -18.79 13.71
CA ALA A 200 7.33 -19.99 13.62
C ALA A 200 6.71 -20.20 12.23
N MET A 201 6.75 -19.21 11.34
CA MET A 201 6.17 -19.30 10.00
C MET A 201 6.99 -20.21 9.07
N PRO A 202 6.32 -20.99 8.20
CA PRO A 202 7.02 -21.81 7.22
C PRO A 202 7.70 -20.93 6.16
N SER A 203 8.86 -21.35 5.69
CA SER A 203 9.51 -20.72 4.54
C SER A 203 8.74 -21.03 3.25
N SER A 204 8.40 -19.99 2.49
CA SER A 204 7.73 -20.12 1.19
C SER A 204 7.85 -18.84 0.37
N GLU A 205 8.12 -18.95 -0.93
CA GLU A 205 8.07 -17.83 -1.87
C GLU A 205 6.66 -17.19 -1.96
N LYS A 206 5.61 -17.96 -1.63
CA LYS A 206 4.22 -17.46 -1.63
C LYS A 206 3.86 -16.71 -0.36
N LEU A 207 4.68 -16.79 0.69
CA LEU A 207 4.46 -16.04 1.92
C LEU A 207 4.87 -14.57 1.75
N HIS A 208 3.98 -13.68 2.16
CA HIS A 208 4.21 -12.24 2.22
C HIS A 208 3.84 -11.72 3.62
N VAL A 209 4.80 -11.09 4.29
CA VAL A 209 4.61 -10.50 5.61
C VAL A 209 4.20 -9.04 5.44
N ALA A 210 2.97 -8.73 5.83
CA ALA A 210 2.49 -7.35 5.81
C ALA A 210 3.22 -6.50 6.86
N HIS A 211 3.37 -5.19 6.56
CA HIS A 211 3.71 -4.10 7.49
C HIS A 211 4.71 -4.47 8.61
N LEU A 212 5.95 -4.84 8.26
CA LEU A 212 7.01 -5.10 9.25
C LEU A 212 7.20 -3.88 10.16
N SER A 213 7.22 -4.10 11.47
CA SER A 213 7.27 -3.03 12.47
C SER A 213 8.52 -3.04 13.35
N SER A 214 9.21 -4.17 13.49
CA SER A 214 10.37 -4.32 14.38
C SER A 214 11.61 -4.88 13.68
N LEU A 215 12.78 -4.48 14.19
CA LEU A 215 14.06 -4.99 13.71
C LEU A 215 14.27 -6.46 14.06
N GLU A 216 13.70 -6.92 15.17
CA GLU A 216 13.72 -8.33 15.55
C GLU A 216 12.85 -9.18 14.62
N GLY A 217 11.64 -8.71 14.29
CA GLY A 217 10.79 -9.33 13.28
C GLY A 217 11.48 -9.49 11.94
N LEU A 218 12.15 -8.43 11.45
CA LEU A 218 12.95 -8.50 10.22
C LEU A 218 14.02 -9.60 10.28
N ARG A 219 14.71 -9.78 11.41
CA ARG A 219 15.73 -10.83 11.58
C ARG A 219 15.15 -12.24 11.63
N CYS A 220 13.88 -12.36 12.01
CA CYS A 220 13.14 -13.60 12.10
C CYS A 220 12.33 -13.93 10.83
N MET A 221 12.49 -13.15 9.76
CA MET A 221 11.80 -13.39 8.49
C MET A 221 12.07 -14.80 7.96
N PRO A 222 11.03 -15.54 7.51
CA PRO A 222 11.23 -16.82 6.84
C PRO A 222 12.02 -16.63 5.54
N GLU A 223 12.99 -17.51 5.29
CA GLU A 223 14.05 -17.33 4.26
C GLU A 223 13.52 -16.98 2.85
N SER A 224 12.46 -17.63 2.38
CA SER A 224 11.90 -17.39 1.04
C SER A 224 10.74 -16.40 1.03
N ALA A 225 10.32 -15.88 2.19
CA ALA A 225 9.20 -14.95 2.26
C ALA A 225 9.60 -13.55 1.74
N THR A 226 8.60 -12.79 1.33
CA THR A 226 8.74 -11.35 1.06
C THR A 226 8.06 -10.54 2.15
N SER A 227 8.35 -9.25 2.22
CA SER A 227 7.69 -8.34 3.16
C SER A 227 7.41 -6.98 2.53
N GLU A 228 6.56 -6.23 3.20
CA GLU A 228 6.36 -4.81 2.98
C GLU A 228 6.57 -4.04 4.29
N VAL A 229 6.75 -2.73 4.17
CA VAL A 229 6.80 -1.80 5.30
C VAL A 229 5.99 -0.56 5.00
N CYS A 230 5.48 0.08 6.05
CA CYS A 230 4.68 1.29 5.94
C CYS A 230 5.46 2.54 6.38
N PRO A 231 5.19 3.72 5.81
CA PRO A 231 5.82 4.98 6.22
C PRO A 231 5.71 5.26 7.72
N HIS A 232 4.60 4.88 8.36
CA HIS A 232 4.45 5.04 9.82
C HIS A 232 5.43 4.14 10.61
N HIS A 233 5.82 2.96 10.12
CA HIS A 233 6.86 2.14 10.76
C HIS A 233 8.29 2.57 10.38
N LEU A 234 8.44 3.40 9.35
CA LEU A 234 9.74 3.96 8.95
C LEU A 234 10.04 5.30 9.62
N LEU A 235 9.03 6.17 9.74
CA LEU A 235 9.22 7.58 10.05
C LEU A 235 8.60 7.98 11.41
N LEU A 236 7.51 7.32 11.83
CA LEU A 236 6.92 7.54 13.15
C LEU A 236 7.49 6.57 14.18
N SER A 237 7.62 7.07 15.40
CA SER A 237 8.17 6.37 16.55
C SER A 237 7.41 6.78 17.80
N LEU A 238 7.59 6.01 18.89
CA LEU A 238 7.07 6.40 20.20
C LEU A 238 7.59 7.77 20.69
N ASP A 239 8.70 8.27 20.14
CA ASP A 239 9.24 9.61 20.47
C ASP A 239 8.57 10.73 19.66
N SER A 240 8.12 10.44 18.44
CA SER A 240 7.57 11.45 17.51
C SER A 240 6.04 11.51 17.53
N CYS A 241 5.37 10.42 17.91
CA CYS A 241 3.94 10.44 18.22
C CYS A 241 3.65 9.58 19.45
N ALA A 242 3.29 10.24 20.56
CA ALA A 242 2.85 9.57 21.78
C ALA A 242 1.31 9.53 21.93
N SER A 243 0.58 10.19 21.03
CA SER A 243 -0.89 10.20 21.03
C SER A 243 -1.45 8.81 20.76
N LEU A 244 -2.55 8.45 21.44
CA LEU A 244 -3.32 7.25 21.13
C LEU A 244 -3.95 7.30 19.73
N ASP A 245 -4.03 8.49 19.11
CA ASP A 245 -4.40 8.65 17.71
C ASP A 245 -3.44 7.86 16.78
N CYS A 246 -2.18 7.69 17.17
CA CYS A 246 -1.20 6.89 16.42
C CYS A 246 -1.23 5.39 16.74
N LYS A 247 -2.24 4.89 17.47
CA LYS A 247 -2.42 3.46 17.68
C LYS A 247 -2.65 2.74 16.34
N VAL A 248 -1.80 1.75 16.03
CA VAL A 248 -1.81 0.92 14.83
C VAL A 248 -1.35 -0.50 15.21
N ASP A 249 -1.68 -1.50 14.39
CA ASP A 249 -1.26 -2.89 14.58
C ASP A 249 -0.53 -3.33 13.30
N PRO A 250 0.73 -3.83 13.38
CA PRO A 250 1.58 -3.90 14.56
C PRO A 250 1.94 -2.51 15.09
N PRO A 251 2.23 -2.36 16.40
CA PRO A 251 2.40 -1.05 17.03
C PRO A 251 3.62 -0.29 16.53
N LEU A 252 3.55 1.04 16.61
CA LEU A 252 4.74 1.88 16.51
C LEU A 252 5.80 1.43 17.52
N ARG A 253 7.06 1.44 17.09
CA ARG A 253 8.20 0.93 17.85
C ARG A 253 9.17 2.06 18.25
N SER A 254 10.33 1.64 18.74
CA SER A 254 11.40 2.56 19.12
C SER A 254 12.07 3.17 17.89
N ARG A 255 12.78 4.29 18.07
CA ARG A 255 13.61 4.87 17.00
C ARG A 255 14.69 3.91 16.49
N ASN A 256 15.16 2.97 17.32
CA ASN A 256 16.10 1.94 16.91
C ASN A 256 15.48 0.97 15.90
N ASP A 257 14.21 0.58 16.11
CA ASP A 257 13.48 -0.25 15.16
C ASP A 257 13.23 0.50 13.85
N ASN A 258 12.77 1.76 13.92
CA ASN A 258 12.57 2.58 12.72
C ASN A 258 13.84 2.71 11.90
N ASN A 259 14.97 3.05 12.54
CA ASN A 259 16.26 3.19 11.85
C ASN A 259 16.68 1.87 11.18
N GLY A 260 16.54 0.75 11.90
CA GLY A 260 16.89 -0.57 11.36
C GLY A 260 16.03 -0.97 10.17
N LEU A 261 14.71 -0.75 10.24
CA LEU A 261 13.81 -0.98 9.12
C LEU A 261 14.07 -0.02 7.95
N TYR A 262 14.37 1.24 8.22
CA TYR A 262 14.65 2.23 7.20
C TYR A 262 15.94 1.91 6.43
N GLU A 263 17.00 1.48 7.10
CA GLU A 263 18.21 1.00 6.42
C GLU A 263 17.94 -0.28 5.61
N ALA A 264 17.23 -1.26 6.16
CA ALA A 264 16.84 -2.46 5.42
C ALA A 264 15.94 -2.17 4.21
N PHE A 265 15.06 -1.18 4.33
CA PHE A 265 14.27 -0.66 3.22
C PHE A 265 15.16 -0.01 2.17
N ARG A 266 16.09 0.87 2.56
CA ARG A 266 17.03 1.53 1.64
C ARG A 266 17.91 0.54 0.88
N GLU A 267 18.36 -0.51 1.54
CA GLU A 267 19.20 -1.56 0.96
C GLU A 267 18.40 -2.57 0.10
N GLY A 268 17.07 -2.54 0.18
CA GLY A 268 16.18 -3.39 -0.60
C GLY A 268 15.85 -4.75 0.03
N SER A 269 16.30 -5.01 1.27
CA SER A 269 15.93 -6.22 2.03
C SER A 269 14.46 -6.27 2.39
N ILE A 270 13.82 -5.11 2.57
CA ILE A 270 12.36 -4.98 2.61
C ILE A 270 11.93 -4.44 1.24
N PRO A 271 11.38 -5.28 0.35
CA PRO A 271 11.23 -4.93 -1.07
C PRO A 271 10.09 -3.96 -1.36
N ILE A 272 9.00 -3.99 -0.60
CA ILE A 272 7.74 -3.30 -0.94
C ILE A 272 7.42 -2.19 0.06
N LEU A 273 6.93 -1.06 -0.46
CA LEU A 273 6.30 0.00 0.31
C LEU A 273 4.78 -0.13 0.16
N ALA A 274 4.05 -0.11 1.27
CA ALA A 274 2.59 -0.09 1.29
C ALA A 274 2.08 0.89 2.34
N SER A 275 0.86 1.43 2.21
CA SER A 275 0.41 2.45 3.17
C SER A 275 -0.16 1.87 4.44
N ASP A 276 -0.78 0.68 4.35
CA ASP A 276 -1.74 0.17 5.33
C ASP A 276 -2.74 1.28 5.73
N HIS A 277 -3.30 1.94 4.71
CA HIS A 277 -4.26 3.01 4.91
C HIS A 277 -5.51 2.42 5.58
N ALA A 278 -5.61 2.67 6.89
CA ALA A 278 -6.61 2.10 7.78
C ALA A 278 -7.34 3.21 8.55
N PRO A 279 -8.11 4.07 7.85
CA PRO A 279 -8.76 5.24 8.43
C PRO A 279 -9.83 4.86 9.47
N HIS A 280 -9.98 5.78 10.41
CA HIS A 280 -10.97 5.84 11.48
C HIS A 280 -11.32 7.30 11.71
N THR A 281 -12.54 7.60 12.16
CA THR A 281 -12.85 8.99 12.53
C THR A 281 -12.06 9.39 13.78
N ILE A 282 -11.80 10.69 13.95
CA ILE A 282 -11.07 11.17 15.13
C ILE A 282 -11.83 10.88 16.43
N GLU A 283 -13.17 10.83 16.40
CA GLU A 283 -14.00 10.44 17.53
C GLU A 283 -13.77 8.98 17.93
N GLU A 284 -13.68 8.06 16.95
CA GLU A 284 -13.37 6.66 17.23
C GLU A 284 -11.97 6.53 17.86
N LYS A 285 -10.97 7.26 17.34
CA LYS A 285 -9.59 7.29 17.85
C LYS A 285 -9.46 7.87 19.26
N ARG A 286 -10.42 8.70 19.70
CA ARG A 286 -10.47 9.31 21.03
C ARG A 286 -11.48 8.65 21.98
N SER A 287 -12.05 7.52 21.58
CA SER A 287 -12.92 6.72 22.43
C SER A 287 -12.15 6.01 23.56
N GLU A 288 -12.88 5.41 24.51
CA GLU A 288 -12.28 4.61 25.60
C GLU A 288 -11.53 3.38 25.08
N ALA A 289 -11.91 2.88 23.90
CA ALA A 289 -11.31 1.72 23.24
C ALA A 289 -10.86 2.11 21.82
N PRO A 290 -9.80 2.92 21.69
CA PRO A 290 -9.41 3.48 20.41
C PRO A 290 -9.01 2.37 19.44
N PRO A 291 -9.51 2.36 18.19
CA PRO A 291 -9.16 1.34 17.22
C PRO A 291 -7.74 1.55 16.66
N SER A 292 -7.16 0.46 16.16
CA SER A 292 -5.86 0.49 15.48
C SER A 292 -6.03 0.83 14.01
N GLY A 293 -5.23 1.77 13.51
CA GLY A 293 -5.21 2.18 12.11
C GLY A 293 -4.95 3.68 11.94
N ILE A 294 -4.28 4.02 10.84
CA ILE A 294 -3.86 5.38 10.47
C ILE A 294 -4.17 5.59 8.97
N PRO A 295 -4.71 6.74 8.56
CA PRO A 295 -4.80 7.08 7.14
C PRO A 295 -3.40 7.37 6.56
N GLY A 296 -3.03 6.72 5.45
CA GLY A 296 -1.71 6.92 4.83
C GLY A 296 -1.60 6.86 3.30
N VAL A 297 -2.62 6.45 2.54
CA VAL A 297 -2.48 6.21 1.09
C VAL A 297 -2.06 7.48 0.32
N GLU A 298 -2.59 8.63 0.69
CA GLU A 298 -2.29 9.91 0.02
C GLU A 298 -0.92 10.47 0.39
N THR A 299 -0.44 10.20 1.61
CA THR A 299 0.83 10.71 2.12
C THR A 299 2.00 9.75 1.92
N MET A 300 1.73 8.48 1.59
CA MET A 300 2.75 7.43 1.47
C MET A 300 3.88 7.80 0.51
N ILE A 301 3.56 8.08 -0.75
CA ILE A 301 4.57 8.43 -1.76
C ILE A 301 5.13 9.84 -1.50
N PRO A 302 4.33 10.87 -1.19
CA PRO A 302 4.85 12.21 -0.94
C PRO A 302 5.86 12.30 0.20
N LEU A 303 5.65 11.57 1.31
CA LEU A 303 6.62 11.47 2.40
C LEU A 303 7.93 10.85 1.93
N MET A 304 7.87 9.74 1.18
CA MET A 304 9.07 9.04 0.72
C MET A 304 9.78 9.79 -0.43
N LEU A 305 9.06 10.54 -1.26
CA LEU A 305 9.67 11.46 -2.24
C LEU A 305 10.41 12.61 -1.54
N ASN A 306 9.93 13.08 -0.39
CA ASN A 306 10.70 14.01 0.44
C ASN A 306 11.99 13.36 1.00
N GLU A 307 11.97 12.08 1.37
CA GLU A 307 13.20 11.35 1.73
C GLU A 307 14.22 11.31 0.57
N VAL A 308 13.73 11.18 -0.68
CA VAL A 308 14.56 11.29 -1.89
C VAL A 308 15.08 12.71 -2.09
N SER A 309 14.19 13.71 -1.99
CA SER A 309 14.54 15.13 -2.13
C SER A 309 15.63 15.56 -1.14
N ALA A 310 15.54 15.07 0.09
CA ALA A 310 16.52 15.33 1.15
C ALA A 310 17.80 14.48 1.04
N GLY A 311 17.93 13.63 0.02
CA GLY A 311 19.10 12.79 -0.22
C GLY A 311 19.27 11.61 0.75
N ARG A 312 18.22 11.24 1.48
CA ARG A 312 18.24 10.10 2.42
C ARG A 312 17.88 8.77 1.75
N LEU A 313 17.07 8.81 0.69
CA LEU A 313 16.65 7.64 -0.08
C LEU A 313 17.04 7.77 -1.55
N ASP A 314 17.51 6.67 -2.16
CA ASP A 314 17.74 6.64 -3.60
C ASP A 314 16.41 6.60 -4.37
N LEU A 315 16.31 7.38 -5.46
CA LEU A 315 15.10 7.46 -6.28
C LEU A 315 14.74 6.10 -6.89
N GLY A 316 15.73 5.35 -7.38
CA GLY A 316 15.49 4.04 -7.96
C GLY A 316 15.01 3.02 -6.94
N ARG A 317 15.51 3.10 -5.70
CA ARG A 317 14.99 2.30 -4.59
C ARG A 317 13.51 2.60 -4.34
N LEU A 318 13.11 3.87 -4.26
CA LEU A 318 11.70 4.25 -4.07
C LEU A 318 10.81 3.78 -5.23
N VAL A 319 11.21 4.03 -6.48
CA VAL A 319 10.44 3.60 -7.66
C VAL A 319 10.24 2.09 -7.66
N ASN A 320 11.28 1.33 -7.31
CA ASN A 320 11.16 -0.10 -7.18
C ASN A 320 10.16 -0.49 -6.07
N ALA A 321 10.27 0.10 -4.88
CA ALA A 321 9.45 -0.27 -3.73
C ALA A 321 7.97 0.06 -3.87
N MET A 322 7.65 1.22 -4.46
CA MET A 322 6.28 1.72 -4.56
C MET A 322 5.54 1.21 -5.79
N SER A 323 6.24 0.64 -6.78
CA SER A 323 5.67 0.38 -8.11
C SER A 323 6.10 -0.97 -8.69
N GLU A 324 7.40 -1.18 -8.93
CA GLU A 324 7.88 -2.38 -9.63
C GLU A 324 7.73 -3.66 -8.80
N ALA A 325 8.16 -3.62 -7.53
CA ALA A 325 8.12 -4.75 -6.61
C ALA A 325 6.68 -5.20 -6.28
N PRO A 326 5.73 -4.32 -5.92
CA PRO A 326 4.35 -4.73 -5.69
C PRO A 326 3.66 -5.23 -6.97
N ALA A 327 3.91 -4.62 -8.13
CA ALA A 327 3.38 -5.14 -9.41
C ALA A 327 3.94 -6.53 -9.73
N SER A 328 5.24 -6.75 -9.55
CA SER A 328 5.87 -8.06 -9.73
C SER A 328 5.33 -9.10 -8.74
N ARG A 329 5.10 -8.71 -7.48
CA ARG A 329 4.57 -9.60 -6.44
C ARG A 329 3.17 -10.10 -6.77
N LEU A 330 2.36 -9.23 -7.40
CA LEU A 330 0.99 -9.52 -7.81
C LEU A 330 0.88 -10.09 -9.24
N GLY A 331 2.00 -10.23 -9.96
CA GLY A 331 2.02 -10.76 -11.33
C GLY A 331 1.39 -9.83 -12.37
N LEU A 332 1.49 -8.51 -12.18
CA LEU A 332 0.85 -7.50 -13.02
C LEU A 332 1.82 -6.86 -14.02
N GLU A 333 1.37 -6.64 -15.27
CA GLU A 333 2.09 -5.88 -16.30
C GLU A 333 1.94 -4.35 -16.08
N ARG A 334 2.40 -3.90 -14.91
CA ARG A 334 2.36 -2.53 -14.41
C ARG A 334 3.66 -2.16 -13.71
N GLY A 335 3.74 -0.91 -13.28
CA GLY A 335 4.80 -0.39 -12.42
C GLY A 335 6.13 -0.08 -13.11
N LYS A 336 6.17 -0.11 -14.45
CA LYS A 336 7.33 0.28 -15.25
C LYS A 336 6.89 1.13 -16.44
N ILE A 337 7.72 2.11 -16.79
CA ILE A 337 7.60 2.84 -18.05
C ILE A 337 8.37 2.07 -19.13
N ALA A 338 7.69 1.13 -19.77
CA ALA A 338 8.23 0.28 -20.82
C ALA A 338 7.13 -0.13 -21.81
N GLU A 339 7.50 -0.42 -23.06
CA GLU A 339 6.53 -0.88 -24.08
C GLU A 339 5.80 -2.15 -23.62
N GLY A 340 4.48 -2.18 -23.83
CA GLY A 340 3.58 -3.26 -23.40
C GLY A 340 3.00 -3.08 -21.99
N PHE A 341 3.65 -2.30 -21.12
CA PHE A 341 3.17 -2.04 -19.77
C PHE A 341 1.99 -1.06 -19.78
N THR A 342 1.20 -1.12 -18.71
CA THR A 342 0.10 -0.17 -18.51
C THR A 342 0.63 1.25 -18.33
N ALA A 343 -0.03 2.23 -18.94
CA ALA A 343 0.37 3.63 -18.94
C ALA A 343 0.02 4.34 -17.63
N ASP A 344 0.62 3.88 -16.54
CA ASP A 344 0.45 4.44 -15.20
C ASP A 344 1.72 5.20 -14.79
N PHE A 345 1.62 6.52 -14.66
CA PHE A 345 2.76 7.36 -14.30
C PHE A 345 2.34 8.65 -13.59
N ILE A 346 3.28 9.20 -12.83
CA ILE A 346 3.15 10.47 -12.14
C ILE A 346 4.18 11.46 -12.67
N VAL A 347 3.84 12.75 -12.60
CA VAL A 347 4.76 13.86 -12.83
C VAL A 347 5.06 14.49 -11.48
N VAL A 348 6.34 14.59 -11.12
CA VAL A 348 6.77 15.12 -9.82
C VAL A 348 7.87 16.17 -9.99
N ASN A 349 7.89 17.16 -9.11
CA ASN A 349 9.00 18.09 -8.97
C ASN A 349 9.64 17.92 -7.59
N LEU A 350 10.77 17.21 -7.51
CA LEU A 350 11.46 16.92 -6.24
C LEU A 350 11.91 18.18 -5.48
N LYS A 351 11.92 19.37 -6.10
CA LYS A 351 12.25 20.63 -5.45
C LYS A 351 11.04 21.33 -4.81
N GLN A 352 9.84 20.91 -5.16
CA GLN A 352 8.61 21.44 -4.60
C GLN A 352 8.27 20.63 -3.35
N VAL A 353 8.79 21.08 -2.22
CA VAL A 353 8.56 20.48 -0.91
C VAL A 353 7.58 21.39 -0.17
N ASP A 354 6.37 20.89 0.05
CA ASP A 354 5.30 21.59 0.73
C ASP A 354 4.96 20.86 2.04
N PRO A 355 4.54 21.57 3.11
CA PRO A 355 4.05 20.90 4.31
C PRO A 355 2.74 20.17 4.02
N ILE A 356 2.54 19.01 4.62
CA ILE A 356 1.24 18.31 4.59
C ILE A 356 0.22 19.15 5.35
N ASP A 357 -0.87 19.47 4.67
CA ASP A 357 -2.05 20.15 5.21
C ASP A 357 -3.24 19.20 5.20
N VAL A 358 -3.78 18.88 6.39
CA VAL A 358 -4.94 17.99 6.53
C VAL A 358 -6.16 18.46 5.74
N ASP A 359 -6.35 19.77 5.58
CA ASP A 359 -7.51 20.33 4.88
C ASP A 359 -7.42 20.15 3.35
N ALA A 360 -6.22 19.84 2.84
CA ALA A 360 -5.97 19.51 1.44
C ALA A 360 -6.01 17.99 1.16
N LEU A 361 -6.11 17.15 2.20
CA LEU A 361 -6.21 15.69 2.04
C LEU A 361 -7.65 15.23 1.81
N HIS A 362 -7.80 14.08 1.15
CA HIS A 362 -9.07 13.60 0.62
C HIS A 362 -9.69 12.44 1.41
N SER A 363 -8.97 11.90 2.40
CA SER A 363 -9.47 10.81 3.24
C SER A 363 -10.62 11.30 4.12
N ARG A 364 -11.68 10.48 4.25
CA ARG A 364 -12.82 10.80 5.13
C ARG A 364 -12.47 10.81 6.62
N ALA A 365 -11.29 10.30 6.98
CA ALA A 365 -10.79 10.40 8.34
C ALA A 365 -10.65 11.86 8.79
N SER A 366 -10.27 12.77 7.88
CA SER A 366 -10.04 14.20 8.15
C SER A 366 -9.04 14.45 9.29
N TRP A 367 -8.04 13.58 9.42
CA TRP A 367 -6.88 13.77 10.30
C TRP A 367 -5.67 13.03 9.73
N THR A 368 -4.48 13.45 10.13
CA THR A 368 -3.21 12.80 9.75
C THR A 368 -2.20 12.96 10.88
N PRO A 369 -1.34 11.96 11.17
CA PRO A 369 -0.24 12.13 12.12
C PRO A 369 0.92 12.94 11.52
N TYR A 370 0.86 13.29 10.24
CA TYR A 370 1.94 13.93 9.48
C TYR A 370 1.71 15.42 9.22
N GLN A 371 0.80 16.07 9.95
CA GLN A 371 0.54 17.51 9.81
C GLN A 371 1.85 18.30 9.88
N ASP A 372 2.02 19.25 8.97
CA ASP A 372 3.20 20.12 8.81
C ASP A 372 4.51 19.41 8.40
N TRP A 373 4.48 18.09 8.17
CA TRP A 373 5.66 17.38 7.70
C TRP A 373 5.95 17.72 6.23
N PRO A 374 7.22 17.87 5.84
CA PRO A 374 7.59 18.15 4.46
C PRO A 374 7.28 16.95 3.55
N ALA A 375 6.63 17.21 2.42
CA ALA A 375 6.24 16.21 1.44
C ALA A 375 6.41 16.74 0.01
N VAL A 376 6.58 15.84 -0.95
CA VAL A 376 6.62 16.16 -2.38
C VAL A 376 5.44 15.49 -3.06
N PHE A 377 4.37 16.25 -3.33
CA PHE A 377 3.20 15.73 -4.02
C PHE A 377 3.39 15.71 -5.54
N PRO A 378 2.78 14.76 -6.26
CA PRO A 378 2.76 14.78 -7.72
C PRO A 378 1.92 15.94 -8.25
N SER A 379 2.41 16.60 -9.30
CA SER A 379 1.65 17.64 -10.01
C SER A 379 0.58 17.03 -10.93
N SER A 380 0.83 15.82 -11.45
CA SER A 380 -0.12 15.10 -12.31
C SER A 380 -0.02 13.60 -12.10
N VAL A 381 -1.17 12.91 -12.15
CA VAL A 381 -1.26 11.46 -12.00
C VAL A 381 -2.10 10.88 -13.13
N TYR A 382 -1.51 9.93 -13.84
CA TYR A 382 -2.11 9.29 -15.02
C TYR A 382 -2.34 7.81 -14.75
N ARG A 383 -3.60 7.35 -14.91
CA ARG A 383 -4.01 5.95 -14.82
C ARG A 383 -4.44 5.49 -16.20
N ARG A 384 -3.72 4.52 -16.79
CA ARG A 384 -3.95 4.05 -18.16
C ARG A 384 -3.96 5.20 -19.17
N GLY A 385 -3.07 6.16 -19.00
CA GLY A 385 -2.97 7.37 -19.83
C GLY A 385 -4.00 8.46 -19.52
N ASP A 386 -5.04 8.18 -18.75
CA ASP A 386 -6.04 9.18 -18.36
C ASP A 386 -5.52 10.01 -17.18
N LEU A 387 -5.59 11.34 -17.28
CA LEU A 387 -5.29 12.23 -16.17
C LEU A 387 -6.39 12.12 -15.10
N ILE A 388 -6.03 11.63 -13.91
CA ILE A 388 -6.97 11.39 -12.80
C ILE A 388 -6.72 12.26 -11.56
N SER A 389 -5.58 12.96 -11.50
CA SER A 389 -5.34 14.01 -10.51
C SER A 389 -4.40 15.06 -11.09
N HIS A 390 -4.63 16.32 -10.76
CA HIS A 390 -3.76 17.44 -11.12
C HIS A 390 -3.70 18.46 -10.00
N ASN A 391 -2.48 18.85 -9.59
CA ASN A 391 -2.23 19.74 -8.45
C ASN A 391 -2.97 19.30 -7.18
N GLN A 392 -2.86 18.01 -6.84
CA GLN A 392 -3.52 17.37 -5.69
C GLN A 392 -5.06 17.35 -5.73
N GLU A 393 -5.68 17.78 -6.83
CA GLU A 393 -7.14 17.69 -6.98
C GLU A 393 -7.52 16.48 -7.83
N PRO A 394 -8.52 15.66 -7.42
CA PRO A 394 -8.96 14.53 -8.21
C PRO A 394 -9.75 14.99 -9.45
N ILE A 395 -9.49 14.33 -10.58
CA ILE A 395 -10.19 14.57 -11.85
C ILE A 395 -11.07 13.37 -12.16
N GLY A 396 -12.38 13.59 -12.13
CA GLY A 396 -13.39 12.55 -12.32
C GLY A 396 -13.81 11.88 -11.01
N THR A 397 -14.70 10.90 -11.13
CA THR A 397 -15.35 10.24 -9.97
C THR A 397 -15.31 8.71 -10.05
N GLY A 398 -14.53 8.13 -10.97
CA GLY A 398 -14.52 6.69 -11.19
C GLY A 398 -13.64 6.23 -12.35
N GLY A 399 -13.97 5.06 -12.91
CA GLY A 399 -13.30 4.47 -14.08
C GLY A 399 -12.15 3.52 -13.72
N GLY A 400 -11.90 3.29 -12.43
CA GLY A 400 -11.02 2.23 -11.97
C GLY A 400 -11.53 0.85 -12.40
N GLN A 401 -10.61 -0.05 -12.73
CA GLN A 401 -10.91 -1.40 -13.18
C GLN A 401 -10.35 -2.43 -12.21
N HIS A 402 -11.05 -3.56 -12.09
CA HIS A 402 -10.55 -4.70 -11.33
C HIS A 402 -9.33 -5.32 -12.05
N LEU A 403 -8.24 -5.51 -11.32
CA LEU A 403 -6.94 -5.88 -11.88
C LEU A 403 -6.82 -7.37 -12.27
N PHE A 404 -7.66 -8.23 -11.71
CA PHE A 404 -7.48 -9.69 -11.75
C PHE A 404 -8.57 -10.43 -12.54
N GLY A 405 -9.35 -9.71 -13.35
CA GLY A 405 -10.50 -10.25 -14.11
C GLY A 405 -10.21 -10.72 -15.53
#